data_AF-A0AA41JN45-F1
#
_entry.id   AF-A0AA41JN45-F1
#
_cell.length_a   1.000
_cell.length_b   1.000
_cell.length_c   1.000
_cell.angle_alpha   90.00
_cell.angle_beta   90.00
_cell.angle_gamma   90.00
#
_symmetry.space_group_name_H-M   'P 1'
#
loop_
_entity.id
_entity.type
_entity.pdbx_description
1 polymer ?
#
loop_
_entity_poly.entity_id
_entity_poly.type
_entity_poly.pdbx_seq_one_letter_code
_entity_poly.pdbx_strand_id
1 'polypeptide(L)'
;MIDLATDPRQRFKELSERTGISAESWKTFWNRGTKISGEMVEALGKAWPQYAFWLTTGITDQTHGHTDAYRRDGDVPFSALPMHRERAAQLFRLEIERQDYLRERTHENPHFDEDEKLRSLEAMIRKVSRLRTEEEKTLDELENDDQKD
;
A
#
# COMPACT_ATOMS: atom_id res chain seq x y z
N MET A 1 6.47 6.50 9.23
CA MET A 1 5.53 5.48 8.80
C MET A 1 4.92 4.79 10.00
N ILE A 2 5.63 3.90 10.70
CA ILE A 2 5.05 3.14 11.84
C ILE A 2 4.45 4.08 12.90
N ASP A 3 5.16 5.14 13.30
CA ASP A 3 4.64 6.11 14.28
C ASP A 3 3.35 6.82 13.84
N LEU A 4 3.16 7.01 12.54
CA LEU A 4 2.01 7.71 11.97
C LEU A 4 0.84 6.77 11.69
N ALA A 5 1.14 5.48 11.52
CA ALA A 5 0.18 4.48 11.08
C ALA A 5 -0.35 3.58 12.20
N THR A 6 0.12 3.76 13.43
CA THR A 6 -0.24 2.95 14.61
C THR A 6 -0.46 3.81 15.85
N ASP A 7 -1.29 3.36 16.79
CA ASP A 7 -1.39 3.99 18.11
C ASP A 7 -0.08 3.75 18.90
N PRO A 8 0.62 4.80 19.38
CA PRO A 8 1.82 4.63 20.20
C PRO A 8 1.68 3.66 21.38
N ARG A 9 0.48 3.56 21.98
CA ARG A 9 0.20 2.68 23.12
C ARG A 9 0.03 1.21 22.72
N GLN A 10 -0.38 0.93 21.49
CA GLN A 10 -0.69 -0.42 21.01
C GLN A 10 0.16 -0.86 19.80
N ARG A 11 1.10 -0.02 19.35
CA ARG A 11 1.90 -0.20 18.14
C ARG A 11 2.40 -1.60 17.90
N PHE A 12 3.01 -2.24 18.88
CA PHE A 12 3.61 -3.57 18.68
C PHE A 12 2.55 -4.66 18.53
N LYS A 13 1.41 -4.50 19.20
CA LYS A 13 0.24 -5.38 19.01
C LYS A 13 -0.34 -5.17 17.62
N GLU A 14 -0.59 -3.93 17.23
CA GLU A 14 -1.13 -3.60 15.89
C GLU A 14 -0.19 -4.04 14.77
N LEU A 15 1.11 -3.83 14.92
CA LEU A 15 2.11 -4.33 13.97
C LEU A 15 2.04 -5.84 13.87
N SER A 16 1.97 -6.54 15.00
CA SER A 16 1.87 -8.00 15.00
C SER A 16 0.62 -8.50 14.30
N GLU A 17 -0.52 -7.87 14.54
CA GLU A 17 -1.79 -8.22 13.92
C GLU A 17 -1.79 -7.95 12.41
N ARG A 18 -1.19 -6.83 11.97
CA ARG A 18 -1.18 -6.43 10.55
C ARG A 18 -0.11 -7.12 9.72
N THR A 19 1.03 -7.45 10.32
CA THR A 19 2.22 -7.93 9.60
C THR A 19 2.46 -9.43 9.78
N GLY A 20 1.80 -10.07 10.76
CA GLY A 20 2.07 -11.46 11.14
C GLY A 20 3.39 -11.68 11.89
N ILE A 21 4.24 -10.65 12.00
CA ILE A 21 5.53 -10.71 12.70
C ILE A 21 5.32 -10.42 14.19
N SER A 22 5.94 -11.21 15.07
CA SER A 22 5.71 -11.09 16.51
C SER A 22 5.97 -9.67 17.07
N ALA A 23 5.16 -9.27 18.05
CA ALA A 23 5.34 -8.00 18.76
C ALA A 23 6.75 -7.87 19.40
N GLU A 24 7.36 -8.97 19.83
CA GLU A 24 8.71 -8.97 20.41
C GLU A 24 9.80 -8.69 19.36
N SER A 25 9.64 -9.22 18.14
CA SER A 25 10.51 -8.90 17.00
C SER A 25 10.44 -7.40 16.69
N TRP A 26 9.23 -6.82 16.67
CA TRP A 26 9.03 -5.39 16.46
C TRP A 26 9.63 -4.54 17.59
N LYS A 27 9.47 -4.94 18.85
CA LYS A 27 10.10 -4.27 20.01
C LYS A 27 11.62 -4.32 19.93
N THR A 28 12.17 -5.46 19.54
CA THR A 28 13.62 -5.65 19.40
C THR A 28 14.19 -4.69 18.37
N PHE A 29 13.59 -4.67 17.18
CA PHE A 29 13.93 -3.69 16.13
C PHE A 29 13.81 -2.26 16.65
N TRP A 30 12.69 -1.92 17.27
CA TRP A 30 12.39 -0.57 17.72
C TRP A 30 13.34 -0.05 18.79
N ASN A 31 13.58 -0.84 19.84
CA ASN A 31 14.32 -0.39 21.03
C ASN A 31 15.83 -0.56 20.89
N ARG A 32 16.27 -1.59 20.16
CA ARG A 32 17.69 -1.94 20.07
C ARG A 32 18.35 -1.43 18.79
N GLY A 33 17.58 -0.87 17.87
CA GLY A 33 18.08 -0.38 16.58
C GLY A 33 18.73 -1.49 15.74
N THR A 34 18.31 -2.75 15.93
CA THR A 34 18.80 -3.85 15.11
C THR A 34 18.45 -3.58 13.65
N LYS A 35 19.30 -4.05 12.73
CA LYS A 35 19.01 -3.95 11.29
C LYS A 35 17.65 -4.58 10.99
N ILE A 36 16.78 -3.83 10.30
CA ILE A 36 15.49 -4.36 9.83
C ILE A 36 15.74 -5.54 8.88
N SER A 37 15.00 -6.63 9.05
CA SER A 37 15.11 -7.79 8.17
C SER A 37 14.34 -7.56 6.86
N GLY A 38 14.68 -8.31 5.81
CA GLY A 38 13.93 -8.29 4.55
C GLY A 38 12.45 -8.66 4.73
N GLU A 39 12.17 -9.66 5.58
CA GLU A 39 10.81 -10.07 5.95
C GLU A 39 10.01 -8.93 6.60
N MET A 40 10.64 -8.17 7.50
CA MET A 40 10.00 -6.99 8.12
C MET A 40 9.71 -5.91 7.08
N VAL A 41 10.63 -5.66 6.14
CA VAL A 41 10.39 -4.70 5.05
C VAL A 41 9.25 -5.16 4.15
N GLU A 42 9.21 -6.43 3.75
CA GLU A 42 8.12 -6.99 2.96
C GLU A 42 6.78 -6.85 3.70
N ALA A 43 6.74 -7.19 4.98
CA ALA A 43 5.51 -7.14 5.76
C ALA A 43 5.01 -5.70 5.96
N LEU A 44 5.90 -4.73 6.14
CA LEU A 44 5.54 -3.29 6.12
C LEU A 44 5.00 -2.87 4.75
N GLY A 45 5.63 -3.33 3.67
CA GLY A 45 5.17 -3.07 2.30
C GLY A 45 3.77 -3.63 2.04
N LYS A 46 3.44 -4.82 2.55
CA LYS A 46 2.09 -5.38 2.43
C LYS A 46 1.06 -4.65 3.29
N ALA A 47 1.42 -4.30 4.53
CA ALA A 47 0.52 -3.61 5.44
C ALA A 47 0.22 -2.16 5.00
N TRP A 48 1.18 -1.51 4.34
CA TRP A 48 1.07 -0.14 3.83
C TRP A 48 1.67 -0.01 2.41
N PRO A 49 0.97 -0.54 1.39
CA PRO A 49 1.51 -0.65 0.04
C PRO A 49 1.81 0.69 -0.64
N GLN A 50 1.11 1.75 -0.25
CA GLN A 50 1.41 3.09 -0.73
C GLN A 50 2.84 3.55 -0.39
N TYR A 51 3.44 3.00 0.66
CA TYR A 51 4.80 3.34 1.10
C TYR A 51 5.86 2.34 0.63
N ALA A 52 5.48 1.23 -0.03
CA ALA A 52 6.39 0.12 -0.32
C ALA A 52 7.58 0.53 -1.21
N PHE A 53 7.33 1.31 -2.25
CA PHE A 53 8.38 1.81 -3.15
C PHE A 53 9.37 2.71 -2.39
N TRP A 54 8.86 3.65 -1.59
CA TRP A 54 9.70 4.53 -0.79
C TRP A 54 10.50 3.78 0.29
N LEU A 55 9.88 2.81 0.97
CA LEU A 55 10.55 1.98 1.98
C LEU A 55 11.75 1.21 1.42
N THR A 56 11.67 0.81 0.15
CA THR A 56 12.66 -0.06 -0.49
C THR A 56 13.71 0.72 -1.28
N THR A 57 13.34 1.86 -1.86
CA THR A 57 14.20 2.64 -2.77
C THR A 57 14.66 3.97 -2.19
N GLY A 58 13.95 4.51 -1.20
CA GLY A 58 14.19 5.84 -0.64
C GLY A 58 13.65 7.01 -1.48
N ILE A 59 13.05 6.74 -2.64
CA ILE A 59 12.41 7.74 -3.52
C ILE A 59 10.88 7.50 -3.62
N THR A 60 10.14 8.50 -4.08
CA THR A 60 8.68 8.43 -4.26
C THR A 60 8.31 8.41 -5.75
N ASP A 61 7.11 7.93 -6.03
CA ASP A 61 6.47 8.01 -7.35
C ASP A 61 4.99 8.37 -7.11
N GLN A 62 4.79 9.63 -6.72
CA GLN A 62 3.48 10.14 -6.32
C GLN A 62 2.47 10.06 -7.46
N THR A 63 2.93 10.15 -8.71
CA THR A 63 2.16 9.96 -9.94
C THR A 63 1.56 8.57 -10.11
N HIS A 64 2.03 7.57 -9.35
CA HIS A 64 1.43 6.24 -9.34
C HIS A 64 0.93 5.81 -7.96
N GLY A 65 0.80 6.77 -7.03
CA GLY A 65 0.31 6.52 -5.66
C GLY A 65 1.36 5.91 -4.73
N HIS A 66 2.65 5.98 -5.10
CA HIS A 66 3.76 5.58 -4.27
C HIS A 66 4.31 6.80 -3.52
N THR A 67 3.92 6.94 -2.26
CA THR A 67 4.23 8.10 -1.44
C THR A 67 5.25 7.74 -0.36
N ASP A 68 5.84 8.76 0.28
CA ASP A 68 6.50 8.56 1.56
C ASP A 68 5.50 8.77 2.71
N ALA A 69 5.89 8.34 3.91
CA ALA A 69 5.10 8.58 5.10
C ALA A 69 5.46 9.90 5.81
N TYR A 70 6.59 10.52 5.45
CA TYR A 70 7.17 11.66 6.16
C TYR A 70 7.52 12.72 5.13
N ARG A 71 6.48 13.38 4.62
CA ARG A 71 6.55 14.43 3.61
C ARG A 71 7.77 15.33 3.82
N ARG A 72 8.63 15.47 2.82
CA ARG A 72 9.85 16.28 2.88
C ARG A 72 9.58 17.71 2.41
N ASP A 73 10.38 18.65 2.90
CA ASP A 73 10.46 19.99 2.33
C ASP A 73 10.97 19.88 0.88
N GLY A 74 10.19 20.37 -0.08
CA GLY A 74 10.46 20.28 -1.51
C GLY A 74 9.63 19.24 -2.28
N ASP A 75 8.88 18.37 -1.58
CA ASP A 75 7.87 17.53 -2.25
C ASP A 75 6.75 18.40 -2.81
N VAL A 76 6.20 18.02 -3.96
CA VAL A 76 4.98 18.63 -4.49
C VAL A 76 3.91 18.50 -3.40
N PRO A 77 3.36 19.61 -2.88
CA PRO A 77 2.29 19.54 -1.90
C PRO A 77 1.14 18.67 -2.39
N PHE A 78 0.53 17.89 -1.51
CA PHE A 78 -0.74 17.23 -1.84
C PHE A 78 -1.79 18.22 -2.37
N SER A 79 -1.76 19.47 -1.90
CA SER A 79 -2.60 20.57 -2.37
C SER A 79 -2.20 21.14 -3.75
N ALA A 80 -1.02 20.80 -4.24
CA ALA A 80 -0.50 21.18 -5.56
C ALA A 80 -0.58 20.02 -6.56
N LEU A 81 -0.92 18.81 -6.11
CA LEU A 81 -1.36 17.76 -7.02
C LEU A 81 -2.77 18.12 -7.51
N PRO A 82 -3.06 17.99 -8.82
CA PRO A 82 -4.38 18.29 -9.33
C PRO A 82 -5.46 17.38 -8.70
N MET A 83 -5.08 16.18 -8.26
CA MET A 83 -5.94 15.25 -7.52
C MET A 83 -5.14 14.21 -6.72
N HIS A 84 -5.72 13.73 -5.61
CA HIS A 84 -5.16 12.64 -4.82
C HIS A 84 -5.45 11.26 -5.45
N ARG A 85 -4.42 10.43 -5.61
CA ARG A 85 -4.53 9.05 -6.14
C ARG A 85 -4.94 8.03 -5.07
N GLU A 86 -6.08 8.26 -4.43
CA GLU A 86 -6.57 7.40 -3.33
C GLU A 86 -6.87 5.97 -3.79
N ARG A 87 -7.28 5.79 -5.06
CA ARG A 87 -7.63 4.47 -5.61
C ARG A 87 -6.42 3.60 -5.84
N ALA A 88 -5.24 4.16 -6.08
CA ALA A 88 -4.02 3.38 -6.22
C ALA A 88 -3.75 2.55 -4.95
N ALA A 89 -3.74 3.19 -3.78
CA ALA A 89 -3.54 2.50 -2.51
C ALA A 89 -4.65 1.47 -2.22
N GLN A 90 -5.90 1.77 -2.59
CA GLN A 90 -7.01 0.83 -2.47
C GLN A 90 -6.82 -0.39 -3.37
N LEU A 91 -6.42 -0.18 -4.62
CA LEU A 91 -6.16 -1.24 -5.59
C LEU A 91 -5.03 -2.14 -5.12
N PHE A 92 -3.92 -1.57 -4.64
CA PHE A 92 -2.79 -2.35 -4.15
C PHE A 92 -3.20 -3.28 -3.00
N ARG A 93 -3.99 -2.78 -2.04
CA ARG A 93 -4.48 -3.62 -0.92
C ARG A 93 -5.33 -4.79 -1.41
N LEU A 94 -6.25 -4.55 -2.35
CA LEU A 94 -7.11 -5.60 -2.90
C LEU A 94 -6.31 -6.65 -3.69
N GLU A 95 -5.33 -6.21 -4.48
CA GLU A 95 -4.47 -7.12 -5.25
C GLU A 95 -3.57 -7.97 -4.33
N ILE A 96 -3.02 -7.37 -3.28
CA ILE A 96 -2.26 -8.11 -2.26
C ILE A 96 -3.15 -9.13 -1.56
N GLU A 97 -4.35 -8.74 -1.12
CA GLU A 97 -5.29 -9.68 -0.48
C GLU A 97 -5.67 -10.82 -1.43
N ARG A 98 -5.93 -10.53 -2.71
CA ARG A 98 -6.19 -11.55 -3.72
C ARG A 98 -4.99 -12.48 -3.87
N GLN A 99 -3.78 -11.95 -3.99
CA GLN A 99 -2.57 -12.75 -4.17
C GLN A 99 -2.30 -13.67 -2.97
N ASP A 100 -2.43 -13.15 -1.75
CA ASP A 100 -2.27 -13.94 -0.52
C ASP A 100 -3.35 -15.04 -0.44
N TYR A 101 -4.61 -14.72 -0.78
CA TYR A 101 -5.69 -15.69 -0.84
C TYR A 101 -5.44 -16.81 -1.87
N LEU A 102 -5.00 -16.46 -3.08
CA LEU A 102 -4.65 -17.43 -4.12
C LEU A 102 -3.51 -18.35 -3.63
N ARG A 103 -2.50 -17.78 -2.97
CA ARG A 103 -1.37 -18.54 -2.45
C ARG A 103 -1.82 -19.54 -1.40
N GLU A 104 -2.62 -19.13 -0.42
CA GLU A 104 -3.16 -20.01 0.62
C GLU A 104 -4.02 -21.13 0.02
N ARG A 105 -4.98 -20.77 -0.84
CA ARG A 105 -5.91 -21.74 -1.43
C ARG A 105 -5.25 -22.73 -2.37
N THR A 106 -4.27 -22.31 -3.16
CA THR A 106 -3.54 -23.23 -4.05
C THR A 106 -2.87 -24.36 -3.26
N HIS A 107 -2.44 -24.10 -2.02
CA HIS A 107 -1.87 -25.14 -1.16
C HIS A 107 -2.94 -26.09 -0.58
N GLU A 108 -4.17 -25.63 -0.38
CA GLU A 108 -5.26 -26.39 0.26
C GLU A 108 -6.16 -27.16 -0.73
N ASN A 109 -6.52 -26.52 -1.84
CA ASN A 109 -7.41 -27.05 -2.86
C ASN A 109 -7.05 -26.45 -4.22
N PRO A 110 -6.52 -27.21 -5.18
CA PRO A 110 -6.14 -26.68 -6.50
C PRO A 110 -7.31 -26.27 -7.41
N HIS A 111 -8.56 -26.57 -7.06
CA HIS A 111 -9.76 -26.29 -7.87
C HIS A 111 -10.71 -25.36 -7.09
N PHE A 112 -10.35 -24.08 -7.01
CA PHE A 112 -11.06 -23.07 -6.19
C PHE A 112 -11.63 -21.91 -7.03
N ASP A 113 -11.79 -22.10 -8.34
CA ASP A 113 -12.27 -21.08 -9.29
C ASP A 113 -13.70 -20.59 -9.01
N GLU A 114 -14.47 -21.33 -8.22
CA GLU A 114 -15.84 -20.96 -7.82
C GLU A 114 -15.93 -20.26 -6.46
N ASP A 115 -14.80 -19.99 -5.82
CA ASP A 115 -14.77 -19.42 -4.48
C ASP A 115 -15.39 -18.01 -4.44
N GLU A 116 -16.38 -17.83 -3.56
CA GLU A 116 -17.13 -16.59 -3.43
C GLU A 116 -16.25 -15.40 -3.02
N LYS A 117 -15.26 -15.63 -2.13
CA LYS A 117 -14.33 -14.58 -1.71
C LYS A 117 -13.47 -14.14 -2.87
N LEU A 118 -12.94 -15.07 -3.67
CA LEU A 118 -12.16 -14.74 -4.86
C LEU A 118 -12.98 -13.92 -5.86
N ARG A 119 -14.22 -14.35 -6.17
CA ARG A 119 -15.12 -13.62 -7.07
C ARG A 119 -15.41 -12.20 -6.58
N SER A 120 -15.61 -12.04 -5.27
CA SER A 120 -15.83 -10.74 -4.64
C SER A 120 -14.59 -9.83 -4.75
N LEU A 121 -13.40 -10.34 -4.43
CA LEU A 121 -12.13 -9.62 -4.59
C LEU A 121 -11.92 -9.16 -6.03
N GLU A 122 -12.13 -10.05 -7.01
CA GLU A 122 -11.99 -9.71 -8.43
C GLU A 122 -13.02 -8.67 -8.89
N ALA A 123 -14.25 -8.72 -8.39
CA ALA A 123 -15.24 -7.68 -8.67
C ALA A 123 -14.84 -6.32 -8.09
N MET A 124 -14.33 -6.28 -6.87
CA MET A 124 -13.81 -5.06 -6.24
C MET A 124 -12.60 -4.51 -6.99
N ILE A 125 -11.64 -5.36 -7.36
CA ILE A 125 -10.46 -5.00 -8.15
C ILE A 125 -10.87 -4.39 -9.48
N ARG A 126 -11.80 -5.03 -10.22
CA ARG A 126 -12.32 -4.49 -11.49
C ARG A 126 -12.93 -3.10 -11.30
N LYS A 127 -13.74 -2.92 -10.26
CA LYS A 127 -14.37 -1.63 -9.95
C LYS A 127 -13.33 -0.56 -9.62
N VAL A 128 -12.39 -0.85 -8.72
CA VAL A 128 -11.38 0.13 -8.28
C VAL A 128 -10.39 0.45 -9.41
N SER A 129 -10.02 -0.54 -10.23
CA SER A 129 -9.18 -0.33 -11.41
C SER A 129 -9.81 0.64 -12.41
N ARG A 130 -11.13 0.51 -12.64
CA ARG A 130 -11.86 1.46 -13.48
C ARG A 130 -11.84 2.86 -12.91
N LEU A 131 -12.16 3.01 -11.62
CA LEU A 131 -12.12 4.31 -10.95
C LEU A 131 -10.73 4.94 -11.00
N ARG A 132 -9.67 4.16 -10.78
CA ARG A 132 -8.29 4.64 -10.93
C ARG A 132 -8.02 5.12 -12.35
N THR A 133 -8.48 4.37 -13.36
CA THR A 133 -8.28 4.77 -14.77
C THR A 133 -8.97 6.09 -15.08
N GLU A 134 -10.19 6.28 -14.57
CA GLU A 134 -10.91 7.55 -14.67
C GLU A 134 -10.19 8.68 -13.92
N GLU A 135 -9.59 8.38 -12.76
CA GLU A 135 -8.74 9.33 -12.01
C GLU A 135 -7.52 9.78 -12.80
N GLU A 136 -6.74 8.84 -13.37
CA GLU A 136 -5.56 9.18 -14.18
C GLU A 136 -5.94 9.94 -15.45
N LYS A 137 -7.04 9.58 -16.12
CA LYS A 137 -7.51 10.32 -17.30
C LYS A 137 -7.87 11.77 -16.96
N THR A 138 -8.54 11.98 -15.83
CA THR A 138 -8.89 13.34 -15.36
C THR A 138 -7.63 14.15 -15.08
N LEU A 139 -6.59 13.52 -14.52
CA LEU A 139 -5.30 14.15 -14.27
C LEU A 139 -4.60 14.55 -15.57
N ASP A 140 -4.57 13.64 -16.56
CA ASP A 140 -3.99 13.92 -17.88
C ASP A 140 -4.69 15.11 -18.56
N GLU A 141 -6.03 15.22 -18.44
CA GLU A 141 -6.79 16.34 -18.99
C GLU A 141 -6.40 17.68 -18.31
N LEU A 142 -6.26 17.69 -16.98
CA LEU A 142 -5.85 18.89 -16.23
C LEU A 142 -4.42 19.33 -16.56
N GLU A 143 -3.46 18.39 -16.63
CA GLU A 143 -2.06 18.69 -16.94
C GLU A 143 -1.89 19.24 -18.38
N ASN A 144 -2.71 18.76 -19.32
CA ASN A 144 -2.67 19.22 -20.71
C ASN A 144 -3.34 20.58 -20.94
N ASP A 145 -4.27 20.99 -20.07
CA ASP A 145 -4.89 22.31 -20.15
C ASP A 145 -3.98 23.40 -19.57
N ASP A 146 -3.26 23.13 -18.48
CA ASP A 146 -2.24 24.05 -17.92
C ASP A 146 -1.08 24.36 -18.89
N GLN A 147 -0.84 23.51 -19.90
CA GLN A 147 0.19 23.71 -20.93
C GLN A 147 -0.26 24.55 -22.14
N LYS A 148 -1.55 24.91 -22.22
CA LYS A 148 -2.10 25.67 -23.35
C LYS A 148 -2.16 27.19 -23.10
N ASP A 149 -1.93 27.62 -21.87
CA ASP A 149 -1.84 29.02 -21.44
C ASP A 149 -0.38 29.53 -21.39
#